data_AF-A0A699W0C0-F1
#
_entry.id   AF-A0A699W0C0-F1
#
_cell.length_a   1.000
_cell.length_b   1.000
_cell.length_c   1.000
_cell.angle_alpha   90.00
_cell.angle_beta   90.00
_cell.angle_gamma   90.00
#
_symmetry.space_group_name_H-M   'P 1'
#
loop_
_entity.id
_entity.type
_entity.pdbx_description
1 polymer ?
#
loop_
_entity_poly.entity_id
_entity_poly.type
_entity_poly.pdbx_seq_one_letter_code
_entity_poly.pdbx_strand_id
1 'polypeptide(L)'
;KEKIRGWLSTYRLNSRGALAKLKEDLGIFDEAIDKDDPVKVKYEFLDHFRNRFDKPPKNRARIDICFPNVLLNDQRDDLERMVTKEEVKKAVWDCGSDKSPGPDGFSF
;
A
#
# COMPACT_ATOMS: atom_id res chain seq x y z
N LYS A 1 13.79 -30.93 16.66
CA LYS A 1 14.77 -30.11 15.92
C LYS A 1 14.72 -30.38 14.40
N GLU A 2 14.50 -31.61 13.93
CA GLU A 2 14.19 -31.95 12.51
C GLU A 2 13.14 -31.05 11.85
N LYS A 3 11.96 -30.90 12.46
CA LYS A 3 10.82 -30.20 11.82
C LYS A 3 11.12 -28.73 11.49
N ILE A 4 11.85 -28.04 12.37
CA ILE A 4 12.28 -26.65 12.18
C ILE A 4 13.32 -26.57 11.05
N ARG A 5 14.26 -27.52 10.98
CA ARG A 5 15.26 -27.60 9.90
C ARG A 5 14.62 -27.90 8.56
N GLY A 6 13.64 -28.81 8.52
CA GLY A 6 12.86 -29.13 7.33
C GLY A 6 12.10 -27.90 6.82
N TRP A 7 11.40 -27.19 7.71
CA TRP A 7 10.69 -25.97 7.36
C TRP A 7 11.62 -24.86 6.84
N LEU A 8 12.76 -24.61 7.51
CA LEU A 8 13.76 -23.63 7.05
C LEU A 8 14.37 -23.99 5.69
N SER A 9 14.60 -25.28 5.43
CA SER A 9 15.12 -25.76 4.14
C SER A 9 14.11 -25.51 3.02
N THR A 10 12.85 -25.94 3.20
CA THR A 10 11.78 -25.73 2.23
C THR A 10 11.50 -24.25 2.00
N TYR A 11 11.47 -23.44 3.07
CA TYR A 11 11.29 -21.99 2.97
C TYR A 11 12.43 -21.32 2.21
N ARG A 12 13.69 -21.69 2.48
CA ARG A 12 14.87 -21.16 1.79
C ARG A 12 14.94 -21.59 0.32
N LEU A 13 14.51 -22.81 -0.01
CA LEU A 13 14.41 -23.28 -1.39
C LEU A 13 13.30 -22.52 -2.15
N ASN A 14 12.13 -22.37 -1.54
CA ASN A 14 11.03 -21.58 -2.11
C ASN A 14 11.39 -20.10 -2.30
N SER A 15 12.12 -19.50 -1.34
CA SER A 15 12.53 -18.10 -1.44
C SER A 15 13.62 -17.89 -2.50
N ARG A 16 14.56 -18.83 -2.65
CA ARG A 16 15.54 -18.80 -3.74
C ARG A 16 14.87 -18.97 -5.12
N GLY A 17 13.92 -19.89 -5.24
CA GLY A 17 13.14 -20.07 -6.48
C GLY A 17 12.34 -18.81 -6.84
N ALA A 18 11.68 -18.19 -5.86
CA ALA A 18 10.95 -16.94 -6.06
C ALA A 18 11.88 -15.77 -6.45
N LEU A 19 13.06 -15.68 -5.82
CA LEU A 19 14.04 -14.66 -6.15
C LEU A 19 14.64 -14.84 -7.54
N ALA A 20 14.92 -16.09 -7.95
CA ALA A 20 15.41 -16.38 -9.29
C ALA A 20 14.39 -15.97 -10.35
N LYS A 21 13.11 -16.32 -10.14
CA LYS A 21 12.02 -15.92 -11.03
C LYS A 21 11.85 -14.40 -11.11
N LEU A 22 11.89 -13.70 -9.97
CA LEU A 22 11.80 -12.23 -9.96
C LEU A 22 12.94 -11.55 -10.71
N LYS A 23 14.15 -12.12 -10.66
CA LYS A 23 15.30 -11.60 -11.41
C LYS A 23 15.14 -11.80 -12.91
N GLU A 24 14.59 -12.94 -13.32
CA GLU A 24 14.28 -13.23 -14.73
C GLU A 24 13.24 -12.26 -15.27
N ASP A 25 12.10 -12.12 -14.57
CA ASP A 25 11.03 -11.19 -14.94
C ASP A 25 11.56 -9.75 -15.07
N LEU A 26 12.39 -9.30 -14.11
CA LEU A 26 12.99 -7.96 -14.15
C LEU A 26 13.91 -7.75 -15.35
N GLY A 27 14.71 -8.76 -15.72
CA GLY A 27 15.57 -8.70 -16.90
C GLY A 27 14.79 -8.57 -18.21
N ILE A 28 13.60 -9.18 -18.29
CA ILE A 28 12.71 -9.04 -19.46
C ILE A 28 12.14 -7.62 -19.54
N PHE A 29 11.80 -6.98 -18.41
CA PHE A 29 11.38 -5.58 -18.38
C PHE A 29 12.50 -4.64 -18.82
N ASP A 30 13.70 -4.81 -18.27
CA ASP A 30 14.84 -3.96 -18.61
C ASP A 30 15.14 -4.04 -20.13
N GLU A 31 15.14 -5.25 -20.72
CA GLU A 31 15.32 -5.43 -22.17
C GLU A 31 14.19 -4.78 -22.99
N ALA A 32 12.94 -4.85 -22.53
CA ALA A 32 11.81 -4.26 -23.22
C ALA A 32 11.80 -2.72 -23.14
N ILE A 33 12.25 -2.17 -22.02
CA ILE A 33 12.47 -0.72 -21.83
C ILE A 33 13.61 -0.24 -22.72
N ASP A 34 14.74 -0.95 -22.74
CA ASP A 34 15.90 -0.62 -23.58
C ASP A 34 15.57 -0.62 -25.08
N LYS A 35 14.58 -1.44 -25.48
CA LYS A 35 14.09 -1.54 -26.87
C LYS A 35 12.95 -0.56 -27.19
N ASP A 36 12.52 0.25 -26.22
CA ASP A 36 11.37 1.17 -26.30
C ASP A 36 10.12 0.49 -26.89
N ASP A 37 9.82 -0.73 -26.44
CA ASP A 37 8.64 -1.51 -26.86
C ASP A 37 7.55 -1.44 -25.77
N PRO A 38 6.67 -0.42 -25.81
CA PRO A 38 5.64 -0.23 -24.80
C PRO A 38 4.60 -1.34 -24.79
N VAL A 39 4.43 -2.06 -25.90
CA VAL A 39 3.50 -3.18 -26.00
C VAL A 39 4.05 -4.35 -25.19
N LYS A 40 5.32 -4.71 -25.40
CA LYS A 40 5.97 -5.79 -24.65
C LYS A 40 6.01 -5.49 -23.14
N VAL A 41 6.40 -4.27 -22.75
CA VAL A 41 6.39 -3.86 -21.33
C VAL A 41 5.00 -4.05 -20.69
N LYS A 42 3.94 -3.62 -21.39
CA LYS A 42 2.57 -3.76 -20.88
C LYS A 42 2.15 -5.22 -20.74
N TYR A 43 2.49 -6.07 -21.71
CA TYR A 43 2.16 -7.50 -21.68
C TYR A 43 2.86 -8.22 -20.53
N GLU A 44 4.17 -8.03 -20.37
CA GLU A 44 4.95 -8.65 -19.30
C GLU A 44 4.47 -8.19 -17.91
N PHE A 45 4.13 -6.91 -17.77
CA PHE A 45 3.57 -6.37 -16.52
C PHE A 45 2.25 -7.04 -16.17
N LEU A 46 1.34 -7.13 -17.15
CA LEU A 46 0.05 -7.76 -16.94
C LEU A 46 0.20 -9.24 -16.58
N ASP A 47 1.03 -9.99 -17.31
CA ASP A 47 1.21 -11.43 -17.07
C ASP A 47 1.84 -11.72 -15.70
N HIS A 48 2.90 -10.98 -15.32
CA HIS A 48 3.56 -11.12 -14.03
C HIS A 48 2.57 -10.99 -12.86
N PHE A 49 1.79 -9.91 -12.85
CA PHE A 49 0.85 -9.66 -11.76
C PHE A 49 -0.39 -10.54 -11.83
N ARG A 50 -0.88 -10.88 -13.04
CA ARG A 50 -1.95 -11.86 -13.20
C ARG A 50 -1.58 -13.18 -12.53
N ASN A 51 -0.45 -13.77 -12.90
CA ASN A 51 0.00 -15.05 -12.33
C ASN A 51 0.28 -14.97 -10.82
N ARG A 52 0.78 -13.82 -10.34
CA ARG A 52 1.04 -13.60 -8.91
C ARG A 52 -0.25 -13.53 -8.09
N PHE A 53 -1.30 -12.92 -8.62
CA PHE A 53 -2.56 -12.69 -7.91
C PHE A 53 -3.65 -13.73 -8.20
N ASP A 54 -3.46 -14.61 -9.20
CA ASP A 54 -4.38 -15.71 -9.55
C ASP A 54 -4.41 -16.85 -8.49
N LYS A 55 -3.59 -16.75 -7.43
CA LYS A 55 -3.60 -17.73 -6.34
C LYS A 55 -4.99 -17.81 -5.69
N PRO A 56 -5.58 -19.02 -5.57
CA PRO A 56 -6.91 -19.18 -5.02
C PRO A 56 -6.99 -18.70 -3.56
N PRO A 57 -8.16 -18.24 -3.10
CA PRO A 57 -8.34 -17.60 -1.79
C PRO A 57 -7.87 -18.41 -0.57
N LYS A 58 -7.63 -19.72 -0.74
CA LYS A 58 -7.35 -20.71 0.30
C LYS A 58 -6.16 -20.36 1.20
N ASN A 59 -5.22 -19.52 0.75
CA ASN A 59 -4.02 -19.10 1.50
C ASN A 59 -3.91 -17.58 1.71
N ARG A 60 -4.97 -16.80 1.46
CA ARG A 60 -4.93 -15.37 1.81
C ARG A 60 -4.98 -15.25 3.33
N ALA A 61 -4.10 -14.47 3.92
CA ALA A 61 -4.20 -14.13 5.33
C ALA A 61 -5.56 -13.46 5.55
N ARG A 62 -6.44 -14.12 6.30
CA ARG A 62 -7.71 -13.52 6.69
C ARG A 62 -7.39 -12.55 7.82
N ILE A 63 -7.62 -11.26 7.58
CA ILE A 63 -7.60 -10.26 8.64
C ILE A 63 -8.91 -10.44 9.40
N ASP A 64 -8.91 -11.41 10.31
CA ASP A 64 -10.00 -11.64 11.25
C ASP A 64 -9.73 -10.83 12.51
N ILE A 65 -9.77 -9.51 12.34
CA ILE A 65 -9.52 -8.56 13.42
C ILE A 65 -10.76 -7.72 13.53
N CYS A 66 -11.47 -7.83 14.66
CA CYS A 66 -12.41 -6.79 15.06
C CYS A 66 -11.58 -5.53 15.30
N PHE A 67 -11.77 -4.50 14.47
CA PHE A 67 -11.21 -3.19 14.74
C PHE A 67 -11.75 -2.74 16.11
N PRO A 68 -10.91 -2.69 17.16
CA PRO A 68 -11.41 -2.44 18.51
C PRO A 68 -11.95 -1.02 18.66
N ASN A 69 -11.48 -0.11 17.81
CA ASN A 69 -11.89 1.28 17.77
C ASN A 69 -12.86 1.48 16.61
N VAL A 70 -14.13 1.13 16.83
CA VAL A 70 -15.22 1.47 15.92
C VAL A 70 -15.82 2.79 16.39
N LEU A 71 -15.95 3.74 15.47
CA LEU A 71 -16.64 5.00 15.76
C LEU A 71 -18.11 4.74 16.06
N LEU A 72 -18.63 5.47 17.04
CA LEU A 72 -20.07 5.55 17.27
C LEU A 72 -20.75 6.24 16.08
N ASN A 73 -22.06 6.03 15.91
CA ASN A 73 -22.79 6.58 14.76
C ASN A 73 -22.74 8.11 14.72
N ASP A 74 -22.86 8.77 15.87
CA ASP A 74 -22.74 10.22 15.99
C ASP A 74 -21.35 10.73 15.57
N GLN A 75 -20.28 10.04 15.96
CA GLN A 75 -18.92 10.38 15.54
C GLN A 75 -18.73 10.21 14.03
N ARG A 76 -19.38 9.21 13.43
CA ARG A 76 -19.35 9.02 11.98
C ARG A 76 -20.12 10.14 11.28
N ASP A 77 -21.30 10.46 11.76
CA ASP A 77 -22.14 11.52 11.20
C ASP A 77 -21.42 12.88 11.30
N ASP A 78 -20.71 13.15 12.41
CA ASP A 78 -19.90 14.35 12.59
C ASP A 78 -18.68 14.44 11.65
N LEU A 79 -18.10 13.30 11.25
CA LEU A 79 -17.02 13.27 10.26
C LEU A 79 -17.52 13.39 8.83
N GLU A 80 -18.72 12.89 8.55
CA GLU A 80 -19.32 12.87 7.22
C GLU A 80 -20.13 14.14 6.91
N ARG A 81 -20.51 14.93 7.93
CA ARG A 81 -21.29 16.15 7.72
C ARG A 81 -20.51 17.25 7.02
N MET A 82 -21.26 18.14 6.38
CA MET A 82 -20.71 19.36 5.77
C MET A 82 -20.07 20.27 6.83
N VAL A 83 -18.94 20.86 6.46
CA VAL A 83 -18.26 21.87 7.27
C VAL A 83 -19.03 23.19 7.21
N THR A 84 -19.31 23.77 8.36
CA THR A 84 -20.01 25.07 8.48
C THR A 84 -19.04 26.24 8.39
N LYS A 85 -19.56 27.42 8.02
CA LYS A 85 -18.74 28.65 7.96
C LYS A 85 -18.21 29.04 9.34
N GLU A 86 -19.00 28.78 10.38
CA GLU A 86 -18.69 29.06 11.77
C GLU A 86 -17.52 28.19 12.25
N GLU A 87 -17.49 26.91 11.87
CA GLU A 87 -16.36 26.02 12.16
C GLU A 87 -15.08 26.47 11.47
N VAL A 88 -15.15 26.88 10.20
CA VAL A 88 -13.99 27.42 9.49
C VAL A 88 -13.48 28.68 10.19
N LYS A 89 -14.37 29.64 10.50
CA LYS A 89 -13.99 30.86 11.23
C LYS A 89 -13.35 30.55 12.57
N LYS A 90 -13.93 29.62 13.33
CA LYS A 90 -13.41 29.20 14.62
C LYS A 90 -12.03 28.56 14.47
N ALA A 91 -11.85 27.63 13.55
CA ALA A 91 -10.57 26.97 13.31
C ALA A 91 -9.47 27.95 12.91
N VAL A 92 -9.81 28.97 12.11
CA VAL A 92 -8.86 30.01 11.69
C VAL A 92 -8.47 30.90 12.88
N TRP A 93 -9.40 31.32 13.73
CA TRP A 93 -9.12 32.23 14.84
C TRP A 93 -8.64 31.57 16.14
N ASP A 94 -8.97 30.29 16.37
CA ASP A 94 -8.42 29.50 17.48
C ASP A 94 -6.94 29.14 17.25
N CYS A 95 -6.39 29.46 16.07
CA CYS A 95 -5.03 29.12 15.67
C CYS A 95 -3.95 29.79 16.55
N GLY A 96 -4.29 30.85 17.30
CA GLY A 96 -3.37 31.55 18.21
C GLY A 96 -2.29 32.35 17.47
N SER A 97 -1.82 33.44 18.06
CA SER A 97 -0.89 34.37 17.39
C SER A 97 0.59 33.95 17.42
N ASP A 98 0.93 32.85 18.13
CA ASP A 98 2.30 32.36 18.28
C ASP A 98 2.55 31.16 17.35
N LYS A 99 2.60 31.44 16.04
CA LYS A 99 2.89 30.43 15.02
C LYS A 99 3.91 30.93 14.00
N SER A 100 4.87 30.07 13.69
CA SER A 100 5.83 30.27 12.61
C SER A 100 5.11 30.28 11.25
N PRO A 101 5.56 31.10 10.28
CA PRO A 101 4.99 31.14 8.94
C PRO A 101 5.14 29.80 8.22
N GLY A 102 4.21 29.53 7.32
CA GLY A 102 4.26 28.38 6.41
C GLY A 102 5.44 28.43 5.45
N PRO A 103 5.77 27.32 4.79
CA PRO A 103 6.84 27.27 3.77
C PRO A 103 6.54 28.15 2.53
N ASP A 104 5.29 28.59 2.37
CA ASP A 104 4.84 29.58 1.40
C ASP A 104 5.03 31.04 1.87
N GLY A 105 5.49 31.24 3.11
CA GLY A 105 5.77 32.55 3.70
C GLY A 105 4.56 33.24 4.33
N PHE A 106 3.39 32.60 4.40
CA PHE A 106 2.20 33.17 5.01
C PHE A 106 1.99 32.68 6.45
N SER A 107 1.53 33.58 7.31
CA SER A 107 0.97 33.27 8.63
C SER A 107 -0.51 33.66 8.65
N PHE A 108 -1.35 32.86 9.30
CA PHE A 108 -2.79 33.11 9.50
C PHE A 108 -3.06 33.93 10.75
#